data_AF-A0A351RXM4-F1
#
_entry.id   AF-A0A351RXM4-F1
#
_cell.length_a   1.000
_cell.length_b   1.000
_cell.length_c   1.000
_cell.angle_alpha   90.00
_cell.angle_beta   90.00
_cell.angle_gamma   90.00
#
_symmetry.space_group_name_H-M   'P 1'
#
loop_
_entity.id
_entity.type
_entity.pdbx_description
1 polymer ?
#
loop_
_entity_poly.entity_id
_entity_poly.type
_entity_poly.pdbx_seq_one_letter_code
_entity_poly.pdbx_strand_id
1 'polypeptide(L)'
;MLNHSFNMTKINIVLSLAIVVLSFYTIIWHHQNYLLEEKSKVIKNQNQRIMAMRKQLLIEHSEKISGAEIKQKALNALQMKPVDPKKVRTVLL
;
A
#
# COMPACT_ATOMS: atom_id res chain seq x y z
N MET A 1 1.87 46.09 46.57
CA MET A 1 0.62 45.54 45.98
C MET A 1 0.48 45.86 44.49
N LEU A 2 0.87 47.05 44.01
CA LEU A 2 0.76 47.46 42.59
C LEU A 2 1.50 46.53 41.60
N ASN A 3 2.73 46.09 41.94
CA ASN A 3 3.52 45.20 41.07
C ASN A 3 2.89 43.82 40.83
N HIS A 4 2.14 43.30 41.82
CA HIS A 4 1.51 41.99 41.71
C HIS A 4 0.36 42.02 40.70
N SER A 5 -0.47 43.06 40.77
CA SER A 5 -1.58 43.27 39.83
C SER A 5 -1.07 43.47 38.40
N PHE A 6 -0.01 44.27 38.20
CA PHE A 6 0.59 44.47 36.88
C PHE A 6 1.16 43.18 36.27
N ASN A 7 1.80 42.34 37.08
CA ASN A 7 2.31 41.05 36.61
C ASN A 7 1.19 40.09 36.19
N MET A 8 0.07 40.06 36.94
CA MET A 8 -1.10 39.26 36.57
C MET A 8 -1.72 39.74 35.24
N THR A 9 -1.82 41.04 35.01
CA THR A 9 -2.31 41.59 33.73
C THR A 9 -1.43 41.18 32.55
N LYS A 10 -0.09 41.24 32.70
CA LYS A 10 0.85 40.82 31.65
C LYS A 10 0.70 39.32 31.33
N ILE A 11 0.60 38.48 32.37
CA ILE A 11 0.41 37.03 32.20
C ILE A 11 -0.89 36.75 31.44
N ASN A 12 -1.99 37.42 31.80
CA ASN A 12 -3.29 37.22 31.15
C ASN A 12 -3.28 37.63 29.67
N ILE A 13 -2.57 38.72 29.32
CA ILE A 13 -2.41 39.16 27.92
C ILE A 13 -1.62 38.13 27.12
N VAL A 14 -0.49 37.65 27.67
CA VAL A 14 0.33 36.63 27.01
C VAL A 14 -0.46 35.33 26.84
N LEU A 15 -1.21 34.91 27.86
CA LEU A 15 -2.04 33.72 27.80
C LEU A 15 -3.15 33.84 26.75
N SER A 16 -3.80 35.00 26.67
CA SER A 16 -4.84 35.27 25.67
C SER A 16 -4.27 35.24 24.24
N LEU A 17 -3.10 35.86 24.02
CA LEU A 17 -2.39 35.78 22.74
C LEU A 17 -2.00 34.35 22.39
N ALA A 18 -1.49 33.58 23.35
CA ALA A 18 -1.13 32.19 23.16
C ALA A 18 -2.35 31.35 22.75
N ILE A 19 -3.51 31.56 23.38
CA ILE A 19 -4.76 30.86 23.03
C ILE A 19 -5.17 31.16 21.59
N VAL A 20 -5.10 32.43 21.16
CA VAL A 20 -5.44 32.83 19.80
C VAL A 20 -4.50 32.16 18.78
N VAL A 21 -3.19 32.18 19.04
CA VAL A 21 -2.20 31.53 18.16
C VAL A 21 -2.42 30.01 18.10
N LEU A 22 -2.66 29.36 19.25
CA LEU A 22 -2.95 27.93 19.33
C LEU A 22 -4.25 27.57 18.59
N SER A 23 -5.25 28.44 18.61
CA SER A 23 -6.50 28.24 17.88
C SER A 23 -6.25 28.18 16.37
N PHE A 24 -5.52 29.15 15.82
CA PHE A 24 -5.14 29.12 14.40
C PHE A 24 -4.29 27.90 14.05
N TYR A 25 -3.33 27.54 14.92
CA TYR A 25 -2.49 26.37 14.70
C TYR A 25 -3.33 25.09 14.65
N THR A 26 -4.31 24.95 15.53
CA THR A 26 -5.22 23.78 15.55
C THR A 26 -6.02 23.65 14.25
N ILE A 27 -6.52 24.77 13.72
CA ILE A 27 -7.28 24.78 12.45
C ILE A 27 -6.39 24.34 11.29
N ILE A 28 -5.19 24.93 11.18
CA ILE A 28 -4.23 24.60 10.13
C ILE A 28 -3.80 23.14 10.24
N TRP A 29 -3.46 22.69 11.45
CA TRP A 29 -3.08 21.31 11.74
C TRP A 29 -4.17 20.34 11.32
N HIS A 30 -5.42 20.61 11.69
CA HIS A 30 -6.55 19.74 11.34
C HIS A 30 -6.74 19.64 9.83
N HIS A 31 -6.68 20.78 9.13
CA HIS A 31 -6.79 20.81 7.68
C HIS A 31 -5.65 20.05 6.97
N GLN A 32 -4.40 20.24 7.42
CA GLN A 32 -3.26 19.52 6.87
C GLN A 32 -3.35 18.00 7.09
N ASN A 33 -3.82 17.57 8.27
CA ASN A 33 -4.01 16.15 8.56
C ASN A 33 -5.12 15.54 7.69
N TYR A 34 -6.22 16.25 7.48
CA TYR A 34 -7.29 15.80 6.59
C TYR A 34 -6.77 15.57 5.17
N LEU A 35 -6.03 16.55 4.61
CA LEU A 35 -5.44 16.41 3.27
C LEU A 35 -4.40 15.30 3.21
N LEU A 36 -3.64 15.09 4.28
CA LEU A 36 -2.66 14.01 4.36
C LEU A 36 -3.34 12.63 4.38
N GLU A 37 -4.43 12.48 5.13
CA GLU A 37 -5.18 11.23 5.21
C GLU A 37 -5.79 10.86 3.85
N GLU A 38 -6.37 11.82 3.14
CA GLU A 38 -6.92 11.61 1.80
C GLU A 38 -5.86 11.12 0.82
N LYS A 39 -4.70 11.80 0.78
CA LYS A 39 -3.55 11.37 -0.05
C LYS A 39 -3.05 9.98 0.35
N SER A 40 -2.98 9.70 1.64
CA SER A 40 -2.56 8.40 2.17
C SER A 40 -3.50 7.28 1.74
N LYS A 41 -4.83 7.50 1.75
CA LYS A 41 -5.82 6.52 1.26
C LYS A 41 -5.62 6.19 -0.21
N VAL A 42 -5.39 7.20 -1.06
CA VAL A 42 -5.15 6.99 -2.50
C VAL A 42 -3.89 6.16 -2.72
N ILE A 43 -2.78 6.53 -2.09
CA ILE A 43 -1.50 5.81 -2.22
C ILE A 43 -1.62 4.38 -1.68
N LYS A 44 -2.30 4.18 -0.54
CA LYS A 44 -2.53 2.86 0.05
C LYS A 44 -3.31 1.95 -0.90
N ASN A 45 -4.38 2.45 -1.51
CA ASN A 45 -5.17 1.69 -2.48
C ASN A 45 -4.34 1.33 -3.73
N GLN A 46 -3.54 2.27 -4.25
CA GLN A 46 -2.63 2.02 -5.36
C GLN A 46 -1.58 0.95 -5.02
N ASN A 47 -0.95 1.04 -3.85
CA ASN A 47 0.01 0.05 -3.37
C ASN A 47 -0.62 -1.33 -3.18
N GLN A 48 -1.84 -1.41 -2.66
CA GLN A 48 -2.56 -2.68 -2.55
C GLN A 48 -2.82 -3.30 -3.92
N ARG A 49 -3.24 -2.50 -4.91
CA ARG A 49 -3.44 -2.97 -6.29
C ARG A 49 -2.15 -3.47 -6.93
N ILE A 50 -1.05 -2.72 -6.79
CA ILE A 50 0.27 -3.11 -7.30
C ILE A 50 0.76 -4.40 -6.63
N MET A 51 0.59 -4.51 -5.31
CA MET A 51 0.97 -5.71 -4.56
C MET A 51 0.15 -6.93 -5.00
N ALA A 52 -1.16 -6.79 -5.21
CA ALA A 52 -2.00 -7.87 -5.71
C ALA A 52 -1.55 -8.35 -7.10
N MET A 53 -1.29 -7.42 -8.02
CA MET A 53 -0.76 -7.73 -9.34
C MET A 53 0.60 -8.42 -9.28
N ARG A 54 1.51 -7.93 -8.42
CA ARG A 54 2.82 -8.56 -8.21
C ARG A 54 2.69 -9.99 -7.70
N LYS A 55 1.79 -10.23 -6.73
CA LYS A 55 1.52 -11.59 -6.22
C LYS A 55 0.98 -12.49 -7.33
N GLN A 56 0.04 -11.99 -8.14
CA GLN A 56 -0.49 -12.74 -9.27
C GLN A 56 0.60 -13.13 -10.27
N LEU A 57 1.45 -12.18 -10.68
CA LEU A 57 2.56 -12.45 -11.60
C LEU A 57 3.55 -13.48 -11.04
N LEU A 58 3.83 -13.44 -9.74
CA LEU A 58 4.69 -14.43 -9.09
C LEU A 58 4.06 -15.82 -9.08
N ILE A 59 2.74 -15.92 -8.87
CA ILE A 59 2.00 -17.17 -8.94
C ILE A 59 2.05 -17.72 -10.37
N GLU A 60 1.68 -16.92 -11.38
CA GLU A 60 1.71 -17.33 -12.79
C GLU A 60 3.11 -17.79 -13.24
N HIS A 61 4.15 -17.08 -12.79
CA HIS A 61 5.53 -17.46 -13.07
C HIS A 61 5.91 -18.78 -12.40
N SER A 62 5.52 -18.97 -11.14
CA SER A 62 5.75 -20.21 -10.39
C SER A 62 5.03 -21.40 -11.01
N GLU A 63 3.77 -21.24 -11.40
CA GLU A 63 2.98 -22.27 -12.08
C GLU A 63 3.63 -22.68 -13.42
N LYS A 64 4.12 -21.70 -14.19
CA LYS A 64 4.81 -21.97 -15.46
C LYS A 64 6.12 -22.75 -15.24
N ILE A 65 6.92 -22.36 -14.24
CA ILE A 65 8.16 -23.08 -13.90
C ILE A 65 7.84 -24.49 -13.41
N SER A 66 6.90 -24.62 -12.47
CA SER A 66 6.48 -25.91 -11.93
C SER A 66 5.95 -26.83 -13.03
N GLY A 67 5.12 -26.33 -13.95
CA GLY A 67 4.66 -27.08 -15.11
C GLY A 67 5.79 -27.54 -16.03
N ALA A 68 6.81 -26.69 -16.24
CA ALA A 68 7.99 -27.06 -17.01
C ALA A 68 8.85 -28.13 -16.30
N GLU A 69 9.00 -28.03 -14.98
CA GLU A 69 9.72 -28.99 -14.14
C GLU A 69 9.01 -30.35 -14.09
N ILE A 70 7.69 -30.35 -13.91
CA ILE A 70 6.86 -31.57 -13.98
C ILE A 70 7.00 -32.22 -15.36
N LYS A 71 6.94 -31.43 -16.45
CA LYS A 71 7.14 -31.95 -17.81
C LYS A 71 8.53 -32.57 -17.98
N GLN A 72 9.58 -31.90 -17.50
CA GLN A 72 10.93 -32.47 -17.54
C GLN A 72 11.05 -33.76 -16.74
N LYS A 73 10.48 -33.80 -15.52
CA LYS A 73 10.49 -35.01 -14.69
C LYS A 73 9.74 -36.16 -15.37
N ALA A 74 8.61 -35.89 -16.02
CA ALA A 74 7.86 -36.89 -16.78
C ALA A 74 8.63 -37.44 -17.99
N LEU A 75 9.34 -36.57 -18.73
CA LEU A 75 10.18 -36.99 -19.86
C LEU A 75 11.42 -37.78 -19.40
N ASN A 76 12.10 -37.30 -18.36
CA ASN A 76 13.42 -37.81 -17.98
C ASN A 76 13.36 -38.97 -16.98
N ALA A 77 12.52 -38.87 -15.95
CA ALA A 77 12.42 -39.90 -14.90
C ALA A 77 11.38 -40.97 -15.23
N LEU A 78 10.28 -40.58 -15.88
CA LEU A 78 9.19 -41.51 -16.24
C LEU A 78 9.25 -41.98 -17.70
N GLN A 79 10.25 -41.52 -18.48
CA GLN A 79 10.46 -41.89 -19.89
C GLN A 79 9.20 -41.73 -20.77
N MET A 80 8.31 -40.81 -20.42
CA MET A 80 7.10 -40.58 -21.22
C MET A 80 7.48 -40.08 -22.61
N LYS A 81 6.87 -40.63 -23.66
CA LYS A 81 7.08 -40.15 -25.03
C LYS A 81 6.44 -38.76 -25.20
N PRO A 82 7.11 -37.82 -25.88
CA PRO A 82 6.51 -36.54 -26.19
C PRO A 82 5.26 -36.76 -27.05
N VAL A 83 4.15 -36.15 -26.64
CA VAL A 83 2.89 -36.23 -27.39
C VAL A 83 3.00 -35.35 -28.63
N ASP A 84 2.84 -35.95 -29.82
CA ASP A 84 2.79 -35.23 -31.08
C ASP A 84 1.45 -34.46 -31.18
N PRO A 85 1.46 -33.12 -31.20
CA PRO A 85 0.24 -32.32 -31.24
C PRO A 85 -0.59 -32.55 -32.51
N LYS A 86 0.00 -33.04 -33.61
CA LYS A 86 -0.75 -33.40 -34.84
C LYS A 86 -1.56 -34.68 -34.68
N LYS A 87 -1.09 -35.62 -33.86
CA LYS A 87 -1.77 -36.92 -33.66
C LYS A 87 -2.98 -36.81 -32.72
N VAL A 88 -2.99 -35.83 -31.82
CA VAL A 88 -4.10 -35.61 -30.87
C VAL A 88 -5.31 -34.97 -31.54
N ARG A 89 -5.11 -34.05 -32.50
CA ARG A 89 -6.21 -33.40 -33.24
C ARG A 89 -7.01 -34.37 -34.12
N THR A 90 -6.37 -35.43 -34.62
CA THR A 90 -7.02 -36.43 -35.48
C THR A 90 -7.96 -37.38 -34.73
N VAL A 91 -7.91 -37.42 -33.40
CA VAL A 91 -8.79 -38.28 -32.56
C VAL A 91 -10.02 -37.52 -32.04
N LEU A 92 -10.05 -36.19 -32.22
CA LEU A 92 -11.15 -35.32 -31.81
C LEU A 92 -12.04 -34.84 -32.99
N LEU A 93 -11.80 -35.39 -34.19
CA LEU A 93 -12.65 -35.25 -35.38
C LEU A 93 -13.21 -36.61 -35.75
#